data_AF-A0A9P0QA84-F1
#
_entry.id   AF-A0A9P0QA84-F1
#
_cell.length_a   1.000
_cell.length_b   1.000
_cell.length_c   1.000
_cell.angle_alpha   90.00
_cell.angle_beta   90.00
_cell.angle_gamma   90.00
#
_symmetry.space_group_name_H-M   'P 1'
#
loop_
_entity.id
_entity.type
_entity.pdbx_description
1 polymer ?
#
loop_
_entity_poly.entity_id
_entity_poly.type
_entity_poly.pdbx_seq_one_letter_code
_entity_poly.pdbx_strand_id
1 'polypeptide(L)'
;MSKREAHRRFHFTPKSLKRRMASGNLEKGSPGPEGVFGNTNEKRLVVHTQRLAAAGFAPNKNTVRRLAYNFAEKLKLKQKFSHNSGLTFNIIRKKPRSVNKTS
;
A
#
# COMPACT_ATOMS: atom_id res chain seq x y z
N MET A 1 33.66 2.10 -14.81
CA MET A 1 33.44 3.29 -13.94
C MET A 1 33.82 2.97 -12.50
N SER A 2 34.52 3.87 -11.83
CA SER A 2 34.84 3.74 -10.40
C SER A 2 33.62 4.03 -9.51
N LYS A 3 33.52 3.39 -8.33
CA LYS A 3 32.42 3.59 -7.36
C LYS A 3 32.27 5.06 -6.92
N ARG A 4 33.39 5.77 -6.79
CA ARG A 4 33.41 7.21 -6.43
C ARG A 4 32.85 8.07 -7.56
N GLU A 5 33.13 7.69 -8.80
CA GLU A 5 32.66 8.40 -9.98
C GLU A 5 31.16 8.19 -10.21
N ALA A 6 30.66 6.97 -9.99
CA ALA A 6 29.23 6.69 -10.01
C ALA A 6 28.46 7.47 -8.93
N HIS A 7 29.02 7.63 -7.72
CA HIS A 7 28.43 8.45 -6.67
C HIS A 7 28.34 9.93 -7.06
N ARG A 8 29.40 10.48 -7.67
CA ARG A 8 29.42 11.89 -8.12
C ARG A 8 28.43 12.17 -9.25
N ARG A 9 28.29 11.25 -10.21
CA ARG A 9 27.42 11.45 -11.38
C ARG A 9 25.94 11.16 -11.10
N PHE A 10 25.64 10.15 -10.29
CA PHE A 10 24.27 9.64 -10.14
C PHE A 10 23.72 9.77 -8.71
N HIS A 11 24.47 10.35 -7.78
CA HIS A 11 24.10 10.48 -6.37
C HIS A 11 23.70 9.15 -5.69
N PHE A 12 24.15 8.01 -6.23
CA PHE A 12 23.95 6.70 -5.63
C PHE A 12 25.06 6.41 -4.61
N THR A 13 24.66 6.10 -3.37
CA THR A 13 25.61 5.64 -2.36
C THR A 13 26.22 4.29 -2.79
N PRO A 14 27.54 4.07 -2.60
CA PRO A 14 28.18 2.78 -2.92
C PRO A 14 27.52 1.59 -2.22
N LYS A 15 26.97 1.83 -1.02
CA LYS A 15 26.18 0.85 -0.25
C LYS A 15 24.88 0.47 -0.96
N SER A 16 24.15 1.45 -1.49
CA SER A 16 22.92 1.19 -2.25
C SER A 16 23.19 0.43 -3.55
N LEU A 17 24.30 0.74 -4.24
CA LEU A 17 24.71 0.03 -5.45
C LEU A 17 25.09 -1.42 -5.14
N LYS A 18 25.92 -1.66 -4.12
CA LYS A 18 26.29 -3.02 -3.68
C LYS A 18 25.06 -3.85 -3.33
N ARG A 19 24.11 -3.26 -2.60
CA ARG A 19 22.84 -3.91 -2.24
C ARG A 19 22.04 -4.30 -3.50
N ARG A 20 21.89 -3.38 -4.46
CA ARG A 20 21.14 -3.62 -5.70
C ARG A 20 21.79 -4.67 -6.60
N MET A 21 23.12 -4.67 -6.71
CA MET A 21 23.86 -5.69 -7.47
C MET A 21 23.73 -7.07 -6.84
N ALA A 22 23.79 -7.17 -5.51
CA ALA A 22 23.61 -8.44 -4.81
C ALA A 22 22.18 -9.00 -4.94
N SER A 23 21.17 -8.12 -4.97
CA SER A 23 19.76 -8.52 -5.12
C SER A 23 19.32 -8.69 -6.57
N GLY A 24 20.18 -8.44 -7.57
CA GLY A 24 19.82 -8.44 -8.99
C GLY A 24 18.77 -7.40 -9.40
N ASN A 25 18.40 -6.47 -8.52
CA ASN A 25 17.29 -5.54 -8.73
C ASN A 25 17.83 -4.18 -9.17
N LEU A 26 18.19 -4.11 -10.45
CA LEU A 26 18.77 -2.94 -11.09
C LEU A 26 17.72 -1.89 -11.44
N GLU A 27 16.46 -2.30 -11.59
CA GLU A 27 15.34 -1.41 -11.90
C GLU A 27 14.91 -0.53 -10.72
N LYS A 28 14.37 0.64 -11.04
CA LYS A 28 13.82 1.56 -10.03
C LYS A 28 12.42 1.11 -9.63
N GLY A 29 12.33 0.25 -8.62
CA GLY A 29 11.06 -0.10 -7.97
C GLY A 29 10.50 1.00 -7.06
N SER A 30 9.22 0.86 -6.70
CA SER A 30 8.59 1.69 -5.66
C SER A 30 9.26 1.44 -4.30
N PRO A 31 9.64 2.48 -3.54
CA PRO A 31 10.16 2.30 -2.20
C PRO A 31 9.02 1.90 -1.24
N GLY A 32 8.94 0.61 -0.89
CA GLY A 32 8.00 0.10 0.11
C GLY A 32 7.46 -1.29 -0.23
N PRO A 33 6.70 -1.90 0.70
CA PRO A 33 5.95 -3.12 0.40
C PRO A 33 4.91 -2.84 -0.69
N GLU A 34 4.57 -3.87 -1.45
CA GLU A 34 3.54 -3.75 -2.48
C GLU A 34 2.19 -3.38 -1.85
N GLY A 35 1.45 -2.52 -2.57
CA GLY A 35 0.13 -2.08 -2.17
C GLY A 35 -0.88 -3.23 -2.10
N VAL A 36 -1.97 -3.04 -1.36
CA VAL A 36 -2.94 -4.10 -1.03
C VAL A 36 -3.55 -4.76 -2.28
N PHE A 37 -3.69 -3.99 -3.36
CA PHE A 37 -4.27 -4.46 -4.61
C PHE A 37 -3.22 -4.87 -5.66
N GLY A 38 -1.94 -4.57 -5.42
CA GLY A 38 -0.90 -4.61 -6.45
C GLY A 38 -0.99 -3.42 -7.43
N ASN A 39 0.11 -3.14 -8.11
CA ASN A 39 0.29 -1.92 -8.93
C ASN A 39 -0.78 -1.78 -10.05
N THR A 40 -1.16 -2.88 -10.69
CA THR A 40 -2.11 -2.88 -11.82
C THR A 40 -3.53 -2.53 -11.38
N ASN A 41 -3.97 -3.09 -10.27
CA ASN A 41 -5.31 -2.89 -9.74
C ASN A 41 -5.45 -1.53 -9.04
N GLU A 42 -4.39 -1.04 -8.39
CA GLU A 42 -4.37 0.34 -7.85
C GLU A 42 -4.55 1.37 -8.96
N LYS A 43 -3.85 1.21 -10.10
CA LYS A 43 -4.04 2.08 -11.27
C LYS A 43 -5.48 2.07 -11.76
N ARG A 44 -6.13 0.90 -11.83
CA ARG A 44 -7.54 0.78 -12.22
C ARG A 44 -8.46 1.54 -11.27
N LEU A 45 -8.22 1.44 -9.96
CA LEU A 45 -9.00 2.14 -8.94
C LEU A 45 -8.83 3.66 -9.08
N VAL A 46 -7.59 4.14 -9.26
CA VAL A 46 -7.29 5.57 -9.44
C VAL A 46 -7.98 6.13 -10.69
N VAL A 47 -7.86 5.44 -11.82
CA VAL A 47 -8.53 5.84 -13.07
C VAL A 47 -10.04 5.90 -12.87
N HIS A 48 -10.62 4.93 -12.17
CA HIS A 48 -12.05 4.93 -11.88
C HIS A 48 -12.46 6.14 -11.02
N THR A 49 -11.70 6.45 -9.97
CA THR A 49 -11.97 7.63 -9.13
C THR A 49 -11.82 8.95 -9.89
N GLN A 50 -10.84 9.05 -10.79
CA GLN A 50 -10.64 10.24 -11.62
C GLN A 50 -11.78 10.42 -12.63
N ARG A 51 -12.28 9.33 -13.22
CA ARG A 51 -13.46 9.36 -14.09
C ARG A 51 -14.71 9.82 -13.35
N LEU A 52 -14.90 9.38 -12.11
CA LEU A 52 -16.00 9.85 -11.27
C LEU A 52 -15.89 11.35 -10.97
N ALA A 53 -14.69 11.82 -10.64
CA ALA A 53 -14.43 13.25 -10.43
C ALA A 53 -14.68 14.08 -11.69
N ALA A 54 -14.23 13.62 -12.85
CA ALA A 54 -14.45 14.27 -14.14
C ALA A 54 -15.95 14.32 -14.52
N ALA A 55 -16.73 13.33 -14.10
CA ALA A 55 -18.19 13.30 -14.29
C ALA A 55 -18.96 14.21 -13.31
N GLY A 56 -18.28 15.01 -12.48
CA GLY A 56 -18.91 15.92 -11.53
C GLY A 56 -19.21 15.31 -10.16
N PHE A 57 -18.86 14.04 -9.92
CA PHE A 57 -18.96 13.44 -8.58
C PHE A 57 -17.69 13.69 -7.80
N ALA A 58 -17.70 14.64 -6.86
CA ALA A 58 -16.59 14.83 -5.93
C ALA A 58 -16.47 13.59 -5.01
N PRO A 59 -15.47 12.70 -5.19
CA PRO A 59 -15.43 11.46 -4.44
C PRO A 59 -14.95 11.76 -3.01
N ASN A 60 -15.87 11.67 -2.05
CA ASN A 60 -15.53 11.78 -0.62
C ASN A 60 -14.69 10.55 -0.19
N LYS A 61 -13.89 10.70 0.87
CA LYS A 61 -13.08 9.65 1.49
C LYS A 61 -13.90 8.38 1.79
N ASN A 62 -15.14 8.53 2.24
CA ASN A 62 -16.06 7.42 2.50
C ASN A 62 -16.45 6.67 1.21
N THR A 63 -16.69 7.41 0.13
CA THR A 63 -17.00 6.85 -1.19
C THR A 63 -15.81 6.07 -1.75
N VAL A 64 -14.60 6.64 -1.67
CA VAL A 64 -13.37 5.97 -2.11
C VAL A 64 -13.14 4.69 -1.30
N ARG A 65 -13.37 4.71 0.01
CA ARG A 65 -13.27 3.51 0.86
C ARG A 65 -14.27 2.42 0.44
N ARG A 66 -15.52 2.80 0.17
CA ARG A 66 -16.54 1.84 -0.30
C ARG A 66 -16.18 1.25 -1.65
N LEU A 67 -15.66 2.06 -2.58
CA LEU A 67 -15.18 1.59 -3.87
C LEU A 67 -14.01 0.62 -3.72
N ALA A 68 -13.02 0.95 -2.88
CA ALA A 68 -11.88 0.08 -2.59
C ALA A 68 -12.33 -1.26 -1.96
N TYR A 69 -13.32 -1.22 -1.06
CA TYR A 69 -13.92 -2.41 -0.46
C TYR A 69 -14.56 -3.32 -1.50
N ASN A 70 -15.48 -2.77 -2.31
CA ASN A 70 -16.16 -3.51 -3.38
C ASN A 70 -15.15 -4.07 -4.40
N PHE A 71 -14.05 -3.35 -4.63
CA PHE A 71 -12.98 -3.79 -5.52
C PHE A 71 -12.18 -4.96 -4.91
N ALA A 72 -11.91 -4.92 -3.61
CA ALA A 72 -11.28 -6.03 -2.88
C ALA A 72 -12.12 -7.31 -2.93
N GLU A 73 -13.45 -7.17 -2.78
CA GLU A 73 -14.41 -8.28 -2.89
C GLU A 73 -14.38 -8.96 -4.25
N LYS A 74 -14.46 -8.15 -5.32
CA LYS A 74 -14.40 -8.67 -6.69
C LYS A 74 -13.11 -9.41 -6.99
N LEU A 75 -12.00 -8.95 -6.40
CA LEU A 75 -10.68 -9.58 -6.53
C LEU A 75 -10.46 -10.74 -5.55
N LYS A 76 -11.43 -11.07 -4.70
CA LYS A 76 -11.34 -12.10 -3.65
C LYS A 76 -10.11 -11.92 -2.74
N LEU A 77 -9.67 -10.68 -2.55
CA LEU A 77 -8.54 -10.36 -1.69
C LEU A 77 -9.00 -10.32 -0.23
N LYS A 78 -8.12 -10.76 0.69
CA LYS A 78 -8.39 -10.67 2.13
C LYS A 78 -8.62 -9.20 2.50
N GLN A 79 -9.85 -8.89 2.87
CA GLN A 79 -10.30 -7.52 3.06
C GLN A 79 -9.56 -6.86 4.23
N LYS A 80 -8.70 -5.88 3.92
CA LYS A 80 -8.12 -4.97 4.93
C LYS A 80 -9.01 -3.76 5.21
N PHE A 81 -10.02 -3.53 4.38
CA PHE A 81 -10.89 -2.37 4.44
C PHE A 81 -12.21 -2.75 5.12
N SER A 82 -12.73 -1.89 6.00
CA SER A 82 -14.06 -2.07 6.59
C SER A 82 -15.13 -1.51 5.66
N HIS A 83 -16.27 -2.21 5.57
CA HIS A 83 -17.46 -1.74 4.86
C HIS A 83 -18.07 -0.47 5.49
N ASN A 84 -17.88 -0.30 6.81
CA ASN A 84 -18.58 0.72 7.58
C ASN A 84 -17.92 2.10 7.50
N SER A 85 -18.69 3.11 7.07
CA SER A 85 -18.32 4.53 7.03
C SER A 85 -18.58 5.29 8.33
N GLY A 86 -18.94 4.58 9.40
CA GLY A 86 -19.06 5.12 10.75
C GLY A 86 -17.78 4.89 11.55
N LEU A 87 -17.25 5.98 12.11
CA LEU A 87 -16.16 6.03 13.10
C LEU A 87 -16.03 4.75 13.96
N THR A 88 -14.93 4.01 13.81
CA THR A 88 -14.21 3.43 14.95
C THR A 88 -12.72 3.38 14.64
N PHE A 89 -12.04 4.50 14.87
CA PHE A 89 -10.68 4.44 15.38
C PHE A 89 -10.77 3.88 16.81
N ASN A 90 -10.69 2.55 16.94
CA ASN A 90 -10.30 1.87 18.17
C ASN A 90 -9.31 0.80 17.69
N ILE A 91 -8.01 1.09 17.69
CA ILE A 91 -7.10 0.63 18.75
C ILE A 91 -7.47 -0.84 19.04
N ILE A 92 -6.74 -1.83 18.54
CA ILE A 92 -5.60 -2.41 19.28
C ILE A 92 -5.80 -2.33 20.82
N ARG A 93 -7.01 -2.53 21.34
CA ARG A 93 -7.28 -2.64 22.78
C ARG A 93 -7.44 -4.13 23.05
N LYS A 94 -6.28 -4.69 23.38
CA LYS A 94 -6.04 -5.86 24.22
C LYS A 94 -6.92 -7.08 23.95
N LYS A 95 -6.28 -8.12 23.40
CA LYS A 95 -6.65 -9.52 23.65
C LYS A 95 -7.01 -9.67 25.14
N PRO A 96 -8.22 -10.09 25.52
CA PRO A 96 -8.49 -10.42 26.91
C PRO A 96 -7.51 -11.52 27.32
N ARG A 97 -6.69 -11.22 28.32
CA ARG A 97 -5.79 -12.19 28.95
C ARG A 97 -6.70 -13.24 29.59
N SER A 98 -6.71 -14.45 29.04
CA SER A 98 -7.36 -15.61 29.66
C SER A 98 -6.82 -15.73 31.09
N VAL A 99 -7.69 -15.53 32.07
CA VAL A 99 -7.39 -15.86 33.46
C VAL A 99 -7.61 -17.35 33.58
N ASN A 100 -6.52 -18.11 33.66
CA ASN A 100 -6.58 -19.51 34.01
C ASN A 100 -7.15 -19.60 35.44
N LYS A 101 -8.35 -20.19 35.59
CA LYS A 101 -8.83 -20.67 36.87
C LYS A 101 -7.98 -21.88 37.25
N THR A 102 -7.06 -21.71 38.19
CA THR A 102 -6.50 -22.81 38.96
C THR A 102 -7.48 -23.18 40.06
N SER A 103 -7.83 -24.46 40.07
CA SER A 103 -8.34 -25.33 41.16
C SER A 103 -9.26 -24.72 42.22
#